data_AF-A0A3C0ULT3-F1
#
_entry.id   AF-A0A3C0ULT3-F1
#
_cell.length_a   1.000
_cell.length_b   1.000
_cell.length_c   1.000
_cell.angle_alpha   90.00
_cell.angle_beta   90.00
_cell.angle_gamma   90.00
#
_symmetry.space_group_name_H-M   'P 1'
#
loop_
_entity.id
_entity.type
_entity.pdbx_description
1 polymer ?
#
loop_
_entity_poly.entity_id
_entity_poly.type
_entity_poly.pdbx_seq_one_letter_code
_entity_poly.pdbx_strand_id
1 'polypeptide(L)' 'MTESIKIKNLGPIKDIYINDIKPLTILIGESGSGKSTLMKA' A
#
# COMPACT_ATOMS: atom_id res chain seq x y z
N MET A 1 -7.42 -14.86 10.75
CA MET A 1 -6.78 -13.64 11.29
C MET A 1 -6.90 -12.59 10.21
N THR A 2 -7.35 -11.37 10.56
CA THR A 2 -7.55 -10.29 9.59
C THR A 2 -6.35 -9.37 9.64
N GLU A 3 -5.59 -9.29 8.55
CA GLU A 3 -4.37 -8.47 8.49
C GLU A 3 -4.68 -7.09 7.88
N SER A 4 -3.89 -6.09 8.25
CA SER A 4 -4.04 -4.72 7.73
C SER A 4 -2.68 -4.03 7.59
N ILE A 5 -2.59 -3.07 6.67
CA ILE A 5 -1.41 -2.21 6.48
C ILE A 5 -1.80 -0.76 6.73
N LYS A 6 -0.99 -0.05 7.51
CA LYS A 6 -1.07 1.40 7.71
C LYS A 6 0.27 2.03 7.36
N ILE A 7 0.27 3.00 6.45
CA ILE A 7 1.48 3.66 5.98
C ILE A 7 1.30 5.16 6.11
N LYS A 8 2.32 5.82 6.66
CA LYS A 8 2.40 7.26 6.78
C LYS A 8 3.77 7.74 6.30
N ASN A 9 3.78 8.81 5.51
CA ASN A 9 4.98 9.51 5.06
C ASN A 9 6.05 8.62 4.41
N LEU A 10 5.64 7.74 3.48
CA LEU A 10 6.52 6.85 2.75
C LEU A 10 6.59 7.24 1.26
N GLY A 11 7.68 7.92 0.87
CA GLY A 11 7.85 8.41 -0.51
C GLY A 11 6.68 9.30 -0.94
N PRO A 12 6.00 9.01 -2.08
CA PRO A 12 4.83 9.77 -2.52
C PRO A 12 3.55 9.49 -1.70
N ILE A 13 3.56 8.51 -0.78
CA ILE A 13 2.40 8.10 0.01
C ILE A 13 2.36 8.89 1.33
N LYS A 14 1.35 9.74 1.51
CA LYS A 14 1.19 10.56 2.72
C LYS A 14 0.52 9.80 3.87
N ASP A 15 -0.66 9.24 3.66
CA ASP A 15 -1.39 8.44 4.66
C ASP A 15 -2.34 7.47 3.93
N ILE A 16 -2.15 6.16 4.12
CA ILE A 16 -3.06 5.13 3.60
C ILE A 16 -3.32 4.06 4.64
N TYR A 17 -4.52 3.49 4.58
CA TYR A 17 -4.93 2.36 5.39
C TYR A 17 -5.60 1.30 4.51
N ILE A 18 -5.06 0.09 4.53
CA ILE A 18 -5.57 -1.07 3.78
C ILE A 18 -6.05 -2.10 4.81
N ASN A 19 -7.35 -2.33 4.82
CA ASN A 19 -8.02 -3.32 5.66
C ASN A 19 -8.10 -4.68 4.98
N ASP A 20 -8.18 -5.75 5.77
CA ASP A 20 -8.51 -7.11 5.33
C ASP A 20 -7.70 -7.56 4.11
N ILE A 21 -6.38 -7.50 4.25
CA ILE A 21 -5.45 -7.87 3.20
C ILE A 21 -5.63 -9.35 2.88
N LYS A 22 -5.87 -9.63 1.60
CA LYS A 22 -5.97 -10.99 1.09
C LYS A 22 -4.59 -11.51 0.69
N PRO A 23 -4.38 -12.84 0.74
CA PRO A 23 -3.11 -13.46 0.33
C PRO A 23 -2.60 -13.02 -1.04
N LEU A 24 -3.53 -12.68 -1.95
CA LEU A 24 -3.24 -12.01 -3.21
C LEU A 24 -3.91 -10.63 -3.21
N THR A 25 -3.09 -9.58 -3.29
CA THR A 25 -3.53 -8.20 -3.39
C THR A 25 -2.85 -7.54 -4.58
N ILE A 26 -3.62 -6.95 -5.49
CA ILE A 26 -3.12 -6.29 -6.71
C ILE A 26 -3.17 -4.78 -6.52
N LEU A 27 -2.04 -4.10 -6.74
CA LEU A 27 -1.94 -2.64 -6.65
C LEU A 27 -2.11 -2.02 -8.04
N ILE A 28 -3.15 -1.22 -8.25
CA ILE A 28 -3.46 -0.55 -9.53
C ILE A 28 -3.48 0.97 -9.33
N GLY A 29 -2.94 1.71 -10.30
CA GLY A 29 -2.91 3.17 -10.27
C GLY A 29 -1.92 3.75 -11.27
N GLU A 30 -1.90 5.07 -11.41
CA GLU A 30 -1.03 5.81 -12.35
C GLU A 30 0.48 5.64 -12.08
N SER A 31 1.32 5.91 -13.08
CA SER A 31 2.77 5.89 -12.88
C SER A 31 3.18 6.91 -11.80
N GLY A 32 4.14 6.54 -10.94
CA GLY A 32 4.57 7.40 -9.83
C GLY A 32 3.63 7.44 -8.61
N SER A 33 2.49 6.74 -8.64
CA SER A 33 1.50 6.75 -7.54
C SER A 33 1.95 6.05 -6.23
N GLY A 34 3.18 5.54 -6.16
CA GLY A 34 3.71 4.87 -4.95
C GLY A 34 3.52 3.36 -4.87
N LYS A 35 2.99 2.69 -5.91
CA LYS A 35 2.81 1.22 -5.92
C LYS A 35 4.11 0.46 -5.61
N SER A 36 5.19 0.78 -6.32
CA SER A 36 6.49 0.14 -6.09
C SER A 36 7.14 0.57 -4.77
N THR A 37 6.83 1.76 -4.26
CA THR A 37 7.24 2.21 -2.93
C THR A 37 6.61 1.35 -1.85
N LEU A 38 5.30 1.08 -1.96
CA LEU A 38 4.57 0.19 -1.05
C LEU A 38 5.15 -1.24 -1.04
N MET A 39 5.61 -1.74 -2.20
CA MET A 39 6.17 -3.08 -2.31
C MET A 39 7.62 -3.22 -1.81
N LYS A 40 8.35 -2.11 -1.67
CA LYS A 40 9.78 -2.12 -1.30
C LYS A 40 10.05 -1.90 0.19
N ALA A 41 9.10 -1.31 0.90
CA ALA A 41 9.19 -1.09 2.33
C ALA A 41 9.09 -2.42 3.09
#